data_AF-A0A1F5WY45-F1
#
_entry.id   AF-A0A1F5WY45-F1
#
_cell.length_a   1.000
_cell.length_b   1.000
_cell.length_c   1.000
_cell.angle_alpha   90.00
_cell.angle_beta   90.00
_cell.angle_gamma   90.00
#
_symmetry.space_group_name_H-M   'P 1'
#
loop_
_entity.id
_entity.type
_entity.pdbx_description
1 polymer ?
#
loop_
_entity_poly.entity_id
_entity_poly.type
_entity_poly.pdbx_seq_one_letter_code
_entity_poly.pdbx_strand_id
1 'polypeptide(L)'
;MFVLVVGLLFIGGKNIGFGADQAQASQSEQYSHLFRQKLLPAQASKHAFSAAVGDADKELLASDPRRLIIDLPDGSEFFAVEEQYQTRDAQSLVWRGMAQNNPSYKVTLTMSHGFLFGNVENGKDVYAIYPSADGRSIIEKINFSSFDPEWGHDQKTRGKEMVPPASTSDGTVTAAADATIYIIDLMSVYTPQARVAGGGTELIQAAIQAAVDRTNSAFINSNMIVSFNLVHTEEVAYNDSGDIITDLSWVRSNAYVADLRNTYGADMVSLITVDGGGYCGVGYVDRNPGPGFAPYAFQVTAVGCLPNQTLAHEHGHNLGMEHNPENSDATPSQASYPWSFGHYVDGSFRTIMSYACPSSCPRVLNYSNPSINYAGQPTGIVDKRDNAQTGNLTAPITAEFRPTMIISVNNSPTFTTNPVVGPSANQGMFYSATLAGTAIDPDNDPLTFWKMGGPTWLIVGSNGAMSGTPGAGNIGLNSFDITVSDGKGGSTSATLQINVNVSNDTTPPVVTITSPADGSVLPKSKITISASASDLSGIASIAIAIDGGVIKTCLNVASCSYSWSAGKVVSGSHIITVSAADKAPTANTAIASVTVTK
;
A
#
# COMPACT_ATOMS: atom_id res chain seq x y z
N MET A 1 -40.74 10.28 14.49
CA MET A 1 -40.34 11.14 13.36
C MET A 1 -38.94 11.67 13.65
N PHE A 2 -37.94 10.86 13.32
CA PHE A 2 -36.55 11.23 13.02
C PHE A 2 -35.99 9.98 12.34
N VAL A 3 -35.73 10.08 11.04
CA VAL A 3 -35.21 9.02 10.19
C VAL A 3 -33.70 9.23 10.15
N LEU A 4 -32.93 8.27 10.67
CA LEU A 4 -31.48 8.21 10.45
C LEU A 4 -31.24 7.14 9.39
N VAL A 5 -30.76 7.58 8.22
CA VAL A 5 -30.38 6.75 7.09
C VAL A 5 -28.99 6.19 7.39
N VAL A 6 -28.89 4.88 7.64
CA VAL A 6 -27.62 4.15 7.64
C VAL A 6 -27.48 3.51 6.26
N GLY A 7 -26.51 3.97 5.48
CA GLY A 7 -26.13 3.36 4.22
C GLY A 7 -25.39 2.06 4.47
N LEU A 8 -26.02 0.93 4.17
CA LEU A 8 -25.34 -0.35 4.00
C LEU A 8 -24.50 -0.28 2.73
N LEU A 9 -23.18 -0.40 2.88
CA LEU A 9 -22.30 -0.78 1.78
C LEU A 9 -22.49 -2.28 1.53
N PHE A 10 -23.19 -2.63 0.46
CA PHE A 10 -23.32 -4.02 0.00
C PHE A 10 -21.97 -4.50 -0.54
N ILE A 11 -21.28 -5.38 0.19
CA ILE A 11 -20.29 -6.28 -0.40
C ILE A 11 -21.08 -7.53 -0.82
N GLY A 12 -21.06 -7.84 -2.12
CA GLY A 12 -21.86 -8.89 -2.74
C GLY A 12 -21.46 -10.29 -2.27
N GLY A 13 -22.03 -10.75 -1.16
CA GLY A 13 -22.07 -12.16 -0.78
C GLY A 13 -23.22 -12.87 -1.52
N LYS A 14 -22.90 -13.86 -2.35
CA LYS A 14 -23.90 -14.70 -3.01
C LYS A 14 -24.49 -15.66 -1.97
N ASN A 15 -25.64 -15.30 -1.39
CA ASN A 15 -26.44 -16.20 -0.55
C ASN A 15 -26.93 -17.39 -1.38
N ILE A 16 -26.48 -18.60 -1.06
CA ILE A 16 -26.97 -19.84 -1.65
C ILE A 16 -28.05 -20.41 -0.73
N GLY A 17 -29.31 -20.18 -1.09
CA GLY A 17 -30.44 -20.88 -0.48
C GLY A 17 -30.45 -22.34 -0.92
N PHE A 18 -30.55 -23.26 0.04
CA PHE A 18 -30.80 -24.68 -0.23
C PHE A 18 -32.23 -24.86 -0.80
N GLY A 19 -32.33 -24.83 -2.13
CA GLY A 19 -33.51 -25.23 -2.88
C GLY A 19 -33.15 -26.39 -3.79
N ALA A 20 -33.84 -27.52 -3.62
CA ALA A 20 -33.70 -28.69 -4.47
C ALA A 20 -34.14 -28.36 -5.90
N ASP A 21 -33.18 -28.29 -6.82
CA ASP A 21 -33.46 -28.43 -8.26
C ASP A 21 -32.32 -29.22 -8.91
N GLN A 22 -32.47 -30.54 -8.83
CA GLN A 22 -31.77 -31.49 -9.68
C GLN A 22 -32.45 -31.47 -11.05
N ALA A 23 -31.90 -30.70 -12.00
CA ALA A 23 -31.75 -31.08 -13.41
C ALA A 23 -31.56 -29.85 -14.30
N GLN A 24 -30.31 -29.67 -14.77
CA GLN A 24 -29.84 -29.06 -16.03
C GLN A 24 -28.71 -28.04 -15.81
N ALA A 25 -27.51 -28.57 -15.61
CA ALA A 25 -26.28 -27.87 -15.97
C ALA A 25 -25.42 -28.85 -16.79
N SER A 26 -25.64 -28.90 -18.10
CA SER A 26 -24.76 -29.57 -19.05
C SER A 26 -23.87 -28.53 -19.74
N GLN A 27 -22.83 -28.10 -19.05
CA GLN A 27 -21.51 -27.82 -19.62
C GLN A 27 -20.48 -28.28 -18.58
N SER A 28 -19.54 -29.11 -19.01
CA SER A 28 -18.44 -29.59 -18.17
C SER A 28 -17.57 -28.41 -17.75
N GLU A 29 -17.74 -27.89 -16.53
CA GLU A 29 -16.67 -27.09 -15.91
C GLU A 29 -15.49 -28.02 -15.67
N GLN A 30 -14.57 -28.00 -16.63
CA GLN A 30 -13.34 -28.76 -16.62
C GLN A 30 -12.45 -28.23 -15.49
N TYR A 31 -11.80 -29.14 -14.76
CA TYR A 31 -10.77 -28.74 -13.80
C TYR A 31 -9.61 -28.05 -14.52
N SER A 32 -9.15 -26.95 -13.94
CA SER A 32 -7.91 -26.27 -14.36
C SER A 32 -6.82 -26.54 -13.35
N HIS A 33 -5.59 -26.77 -13.81
CA HIS A 33 -4.44 -26.95 -12.93
C HIS A 33 -3.96 -25.60 -12.39
N LEU A 34 -3.66 -25.53 -11.10
CA LEU A 34 -3.01 -24.37 -10.49
C LEU A 34 -1.63 -24.14 -11.10
N PHE A 35 -0.92 -25.19 -11.48
CA PHE A 35 0.38 -25.09 -12.13
C PHE A 35 0.24 -25.30 -13.64
N ARG A 36 0.83 -24.41 -14.44
CA ARG A 36 0.74 -24.42 -15.91
C ARG A 36 1.39 -25.65 -16.54
N GLN A 37 2.26 -26.32 -15.80
CA GLN A 37 2.94 -27.53 -16.21
C GLN A 37 3.15 -28.45 -15.02
N LYS A 38 3.49 -29.71 -15.33
CA LYS A 38 3.91 -30.69 -14.35
C LYS A 38 5.04 -30.16 -13.48
N LEU A 39 4.90 -30.35 -12.17
CA LEU A 39 5.88 -29.95 -11.19
C LEU A 39 7.22 -30.68 -11.39
N LEU A 40 8.31 -29.96 -11.14
CA LEU A 40 9.67 -30.49 -11.12
C LEU A 40 10.13 -30.72 -9.68
N PRO A 41 10.93 -31.76 -9.39
CA PRO A 41 11.51 -31.93 -8.06
C PRO A 41 12.32 -30.70 -7.63
N ALA A 42 12.17 -30.30 -6.37
CA ALA A 42 12.89 -29.19 -5.77
C ALA A 42 13.58 -29.62 -4.46
N GLN A 43 14.56 -28.84 -4.01
CA GLN A 43 15.16 -29.04 -2.71
C GLN A 43 14.15 -28.64 -1.62
N ALA A 44 13.82 -29.59 -0.74
CA ALA A 44 12.96 -29.32 0.41
C ALA A 44 13.65 -28.36 1.40
N SER A 45 12.87 -27.50 2.04
CA SER A 45 13.36 -26.70 3.15
C SER A 45 13.73 -27.58 4.34
N LYS A 46 14.40 -27.01 5.35
CA LYS A 46 14.64 -27.71 6.62
C LYS A 46 13.34 -28.17 7.31
N HIS A 47 12.21 -27.59 6.91
CA HIS A 47 10.89 -27.86 7.48
C HIS A 47 9.98 -28.73 6.63
N ALA A 48 10.52 -29.40 5.61
CA ALA A 48 9.73 -30.24 4.71
C ALA A 48 10.34 -31.62 4.46
N PHE A 49 9.46 -32.59 4.21
CA PHE A 49 9.84 -33.94 3.80
C PHE A 49 10.18 -34.02 2.31
N SER A 50 9.50 -33.22 1.48
CA SER A 50 9.64 -33.21 0.02
C SER A 50 9.14 -31.90 -0.55
N ALA A 51 9.71 -31.45 -1.65
CA ALA A 51 9.28 -30.24 -2.35
C ALA A 51 9.29 -30.42 -3.87
N ALA A 52 8.45 -29.64 -4.53
CA ALA A 52 8.41 -29.52 -5.97
C ALA A 52 8.17 -28.06 -6.37
N VAL A 53 8.53 -27.70 -7.60
CA VAL A 53 8.46 -26.32 -8.12
C VAL A 53 7.77 -26.28 -9.48
N GLY A 54 6.98 -25.24 -9.72
CA GLY A 54 6.32 -24.99 -11.00
C GLY A 54 5.83 -23.55 -11.15
N ASP A 55 5.37 -23.20 -12.35
CA ASP A 55 4.78 -21.89 -12.61
C ASP A 55 3.30 -21.93 -12.27
N ALA A 56 2.92 -21.26 -11.18
CA ALA A 56 1.51 -21.12 -10.80
C ALA A 56 0.77 -20.17 -11.75
N ASP A 57 -0.43 -20.55 -12.16
CA ASP A 57 -1.32 -19.75 -12.99
C ASP A 57 -2.11 -18.76 -12.13
N LYS A 58 -1.47 -17.63 -11.85
CA LYS A 58 -2.04 -16.56 -11.02
C LYS A 58 -3.24 -15.87 -11.70
N GLU A 59 -3.26 -15.82 -13.02
CA GLU A 59 -4.38 -15.27 -13.80
C GLU A 59 -5.61 -16.18 -13.68
N LEU A 60 -5.42 -17.49 -13.76
CA LEU A 60 -6.47 -18.46 -13.48
C LEU A 60 -7.02 -18.26 -12.06
N LEU A 61 -6.15 -18.16 -11.04
CA LEU A 61 -6.60 -17.96 -9.67
C LEU A 61 -7.35 -16.63 -9.48
N ALA A 62 -6.89 -15.56 -10.14
CA ALA A 62 -7.55 -14.26 -10.15
C ALA A 62 -8.91 -14.27 -10.88
N SER A 63 -9.18 -15.28 -11.71
CA SER A 63 -10.48 -15.45 -12.40
C SER A 63 -11.57 -16.13 -11.57
N ASP A 64 -11.31 -16.41 -10.29
CA ASP A 64 -12.22 -17.12 -9.36
C ASP A 64 -12.66 -18.50 -9.90
N PRO A 65 -11.72 -19.47 -10.03
CA PRO A 65 -12.03 -20.76 -10.58
C PRO A 65 -12.89 -21.56 -9.60
N ARG A 66 -14.05 -22.05 -10.04
CA ARG A 66 -14.92 -22.94 -9.25
C ARG A 66 -14.27 -24.26 -8.87
N ARG A 67 -13.34 -24.74 -9.70
CA ARG A 67 -12.67 -26.03 -9.57
C ARG A 67 -11.19 -25.90 -9.92
N LEU A 68 -10.33 -26.47 -9.09
CA LEU A 68 -8.88 -26.39 -9.24
C LEU A 68 -8.24 -27.75 -8.98
N ILE A 69 -7.25 -28.13 -9.78
CA ILE A 69 -6.32 -29.23 -9.47
C ILE A 69 -5.04 -28.62 -8.92
N ILE A 70 -4.59 -29.13 -7.77
CA ILE A 70 -3.30 -28.77 -7.19
C ILE A 70 -2.42 -30.02 -7.22
N ASP A 71 -1.42 -29.98 -8.08
CA ASP A 71 -0.38 -31.00 -8.14
C ASP A 71 0.45 -31.02 -6.85
N LEU A 72 0.70 -32.20 -6.29
CA LEU A 72 1.46 -32.40 -5.05
C LEU A 72 2.86 -32.96 -5.34
N PRO A 73 3.84 -32.77 -4.42
CA PRO A 73 5.22 -33.22 -4.62
C PRO A 73 5.42 -34.71 -4.89
N ASP A 74 4.51 -35.57 -4.43
CA ASP A 74 4.54 -37.02 -4.66
C ASP A 74 3.92 -37.43 -6.01
N GLY A 75 3.46 -36.46 -6.80
CA GLY A 75 2.79 -36.66 -8.08
C GLY A 75 1.30 -36.98 -7.97
N SER A 76 0.72 -36.97 -6.77
CA SER A 76 -0.73 -37.02 -6.58
C SER A 76 -1.37 -35.66 -6.84
N GLU A 77 -2.69 -35.66 -7.05
CA GLU A 77 -3.47 -34.46 -7.39
C GLU A 77 -4.53 -34.21 -6.31
N PHE A 78 -4.64 -32.96 -5.86
CA PHE A 78 -5.71 -32.51 -4.98
C PHE A 78 -6.79 -31.80 -5.79
N PHE A 79 -7.97 -32.41 -5.88
CA PHE A 79 -9.13 -31.86 -6.59
C PHE A 79 -9.95 -30.98 -5.66
N ALA A 80 -9.81 -29.66 -5.81
CA ALA A 80 -10.48 -28.67 -4.97
C ALA A 80 -11.74 -28.10 -5.63
N VAL A 81 -12.74 -27.81 -4.82
CA VAL A 81 -13.95 -27.06 -5.17
C VAL A 81 -13.99 -25.80 -4.31
N GLU A 82 -14.28 -24.66 -4.93
CA GLU A 82 -14.36 -23.36 -4.26
C GLU A 82 -15.48 -23.33 -3.21
N GLU A 83 -15.16 -22.78 -2.04
CA GLU A 83 -16.11 -22.48 -0.96
C GLU A 83 -16.24 -20.97 -0.74
N GLN A 84 -15.13 -20.24 -0.88
CA GLN A 84 -15.12 -18.80 -0.70
C GLN A 84 -14.00 -18.15 -1.51
N TYR A 85 -14.33 -17.04 -2.16
CA TYR A 85 -13.39 -16.16 -2.82
C TYR A 85 -13.55 -14.70 -2.35
N GLN A 86 -12.44 -14.04 -2.03
CA GLN A 86 -12.43 -12.65 -1.57
C GLN A 86 -11.26 -11.89 -2.20
N THR A 87 -11.53 -10.77 -2.86
CA THR A 87 -10.53 -9.84 -3.39
C THR A 87 -10.32 -8.68 -2.43
N ARG A 88 -9.06 -8.29 -2.20
CA ARG A 88 -8.69 -7.04 -1.50
C ARG A 88 -8.37 -5.94 -2.50
N ASP A 89 -7.65 -6.30 -3.56
CA ASP A 89 -7.30 -5.43 -4.68
C ASP A 89 -7.02 -6.30 -5.93
N ALA A 90 -6.52 -5.69 -7.02
CA ALA A 90 -6.27 -6.39 -8.28
C ALA A 90 -5.18 -7.48 -8.22
N GLN A 91 -4.28 -7.43 -7.24
CA GLN A 91 -3.15 -8.36 -7.06
C GLN A 91 -3.21 -9.12 -5.72
N SER A 92 -4.23 -8.86 -4.91
CA SER A 92 -4.41 -9.45 -3.59
C SER A 92 -5.79 -10.08 -3.43
N LEU A 93 -5.84 -11.37 -3.16
CA LEU A 93 -7.06 -12.15 -2.96
C LEU A 93 -6.83 -13.29 -1.98
N VAL A 94 -7.90 -13.94 -1.56
CA VAL A 94 -7.88 -15.26 -0.95
C VAL A 94 -8.95 -16.15 -1.59
N TRP A 95 -8.54 -17.35 -1.96
CA TRP A 95 -9.40 -18.40 -2.49
C TRP A 95 -9.36 -19.57 -1.50
N ARG A 96 -10.51 -20.00 -1.01
CA ARG A 96 -10.68 -21.12 -0.08
C ARG A 96 -11.52 -22.19 -0.75
N GLY A 97 -11.11 -23.42 -0.56
CA GLY A 97 -11.83 -24.56 -1.10
C GLY A 97 -11.68 -25.81 -0.26
N MET A 98 -12.40 -26.84 -0.67
CA MET A 98 -12.38 -28.16 -0.07
C MET A 98 -12.13 -29.24 -1.11
N ALA A 99 -11.65 -30.40 -0.68
CA ALA A 99 -11.53 -31.55 -1.58
C ALA A 99 -12.92 -31.98 -2.06
N GLN A 100 -13.05 -32.25 -3.36
CA GLN A 100 -14.30 -32.64 -4.00
C GLN A 100 -15.00 -33.81 -3.30
N ASN A 101 -14.23 -34.76 -2.77
CA ASN A 101 -14.73 -36.00 -2.18
C ASN A 101 -14.73 -35.99 -0.64
N ASN A 102 -14.20 -34.95 0.00
CA ASN A 102 -14.15 -34.86 1.46
C ASN A 102 -14.11 -33.39 1.93
N PRO A 103 -15.20 -32.85 2.48
CA PRO A 103 -15.27 -31.44 2.88
C PRO A 103 -14.37 -31.10 4.07
N SER A 104 -13.86 -32.08 4.82
CA SER A 104 -12.88 -31.85 5.91
C SER A 104 -11.46 -31.55 5.40
N TYR A 105 -11.17 -31.82 4.14
CA TYR A 105 -9.85 -31.57 3.54
C TYR A 105 -9.89 -30.22 2.84
N LYS A 106 -9.05 -29.30 3.28
CA LYS A 106 -9.18 -27.88 2.97
C LYS A 106 -7.97 -27.36 2.20
N VAL A 107 -8.19 -26.27 1.48
CA VAL A 107 -7.14 -25.48 0.84
C VAL A 107 -7.43 -24.01 1.01
N THR A 108 -6.38 -23.25 1.32
CA THR A 108 -6.37 -21.79 1.33
C THR A 108 -5.24 -21.32 0.43
N LEU A 109 -5.55 -20.52 -0.58
CA LEU A 109 -4.60 -19.87 -1.47
C LEU A 109 -4.72 -18.36 -1.30
N THR A 110 -3.62 -17.71 -0.93
CA THR A 110 -3.54 -16.25 -0.78
C THR A 110 -2.67 -15.70 -1.87
N MET A 111 -3.18 -14.71 -2.62
CA MET A 111 -2.31 -13.79 -3.33
C MET A 111 -2.22 -12.47 -2.58
N SER A 112 -1.03 -11.90 -2.53
CA SER A 112 -0.77 -10.56 -2.01
C SER A 112 0.45 -10.00 -2.71
N HIS A 113 0.38 -8.75 -3.19
CA HIS A 113 1.43 -8.12 -4.00
C HIS A 113 1.85 -9.00 -5.21
N GLY A 114 0.91 -9.79 -5.77
CA GLY A 114 1.18 -10.72 -6.87
C GLY A 114 1.97 -11.99 -6.49
N PHE A 115 2.28 -12.20 -5.21
CA PHE A 115 2.91 -13.43 -4.70
C PHE A 115 1.86 -14.43 -4.24
N LEU A 116 2.06 -15.71 -4.56
CA LEU A 116 1.16 -16.80 -4.18
C LEU A 116 1.71 -17.53 -2.97
N PHE A 117 0.90 -17.62 -1.93
CA PHE A 117 1.08 -18.51 -0.79
C PHE A 117 -0.10 -19.47 -0.67
N GLY A 118 0.11 -20.63 -0.06
CA GLY A 118 -0.98 -21.59 0.11
C GLY A 118 -0.77 -22.55 1.26
N ASN A 119 -1.88 -23.15 1.69
CA ASN A 119 -1.95 -24.27 2.62
C ASN A 119 -2.92 -25.31 2.05
N VAL A 120 -2.48 -26.55 1.89
CA VAL A 120 -3.31 -27.66 1.40
C VAL A 120 -3.29 -28.78 2.42
N GLU A 121 -4.45 -29.27 2.83
CA GLU A 121 -4.62 -30.37 3.77
C GLU A 121 -5.38 -31.51 3.10
N ASN A 122 -4.73 -32.66 2.93
CA ASN A 122 -5.36 -33.83 2.30
C ASN A 122 -5.80 -34.91 3.31
N GLY A 123 -5.85 -34.56 4.61
CA GLY A 123 -6.19 -35.46 5.71
C GLY A 123 -5.05 -36.25 6.30
N LYS A 124 -3.93 -36.38 5.58
CA LYS A 124 -2.73 -37.07 6.05
C LYS A 124 -1.55 -36.10 6.19
N ASP A 125 -1.41 -35.26 5.18
CA ASP A 125 -0.28 -34.38 4.99
C ASP A 125 -0.77 -32.93 4.83
N VAL A 126 0.07 -32.00 5.25
CA VAL A 126 -0.12 -30.57 5.05
C VAL A 126 0.98 -30.07 4.14
N TYR A 127 0.61 -29.26 3.16
CA TYR A 127 1.52 -28.67 2.19
C TYR A 127 1.48 -27.16 2.25
N ALA A 128 2.65 -26.52 2.20
CA ALA A 128 2.75 -25.08 2.02
C ALA A 128 3.11 -24.76 0.58
N ILE A 129 2.50 -23.70 0.05
CA ILE A 129 2.89 -23.09 -1.23
C ILE A 129 3.50 -21.72 -0.92
N TYR A 130 4.60 -21.38 -1.56
CA TYR A 130 5.27 -20.08 -1.42
C TYR A 130 6.13 -19.77 -2.65
N PRO A 131 6.46 -18.49 -2.92
CA PRO A 131 7.28 -18.12 -4.06
C PRO A 131 8.76 -18.51 -3.87
N SER A 132 9.41 -18.91 -4.95
CA SER A 132 10.87 -19.09 -5.02
C SER A 132 11.57 -17.83 -5.54
N ALA A 133 12.89 -17.75 -5.32
CA ALA A 133 13.71 -16.61 -5.73
C ALA A 133 13.74 -16.35 -7.24
N ASP A 134 13.42 -17.36 -8.06
CA ASP A 134 13.31 -17.26 -9.52
C ASP A 134 11.89 -16.88 -10.01
N GLY A 135 10.98 -16.53 -9.09
CA GLY A 135 9.61 -16.09 -9.40
C GLY A 135 8.60 -17.23 -9.59
N ARG A 136 9.04 -18.49 -9.51
CA ARG A 136 8.17 -19.67 -9.55
C ARG A 136 7.51 -19.93 -8.19
N SER A 137 6.70 -20.97 -8.09
CA SER A 137 6.06 -21.40 -6.85
C SER A 137 6.58 -22.76 -6.41
N ILE A 138 7.03 -22.85 -5.16
CA ILE A 138 7.35 -24.10 -4.49
C ILE A 138 6.10 -24.58 -3.77
N ILE A 139 5.83 -25.89 -3.86
CA ILE A 139 4.93 -26.60 -2.97
C ILE A 139 5.75 -27.64 -2.20
N GLU A 140 5.64 -27.65 -0.87
CA GLU A 140 6.38 -28.57 -0.01
C GLU A 140 5.47 -29.26 1.00
N LYS A 141 5.77 -30.54 1.27
CA LYS A 141 5.11 -31.33 2.31
C LYS A 141 5.74 -31.01 3.65
N ILE A 142 4.98 -30.38 4.53
CA ILE A 142 5.47 -29.87 5.82
C ILE A 142 5.80 -30.99 6.79
N ASN A 143 6.93 -30.83 7.48
CA ASN A 143 7.37 -31.64 8.60
C ASN A 143 7.22 -30.85 9.91
N PHE A 144 6.05 -30.94 10.54
CA PHE A 144 5.75 -30.19 11.76
C PHE A 144 6.71 -30.47 12.93
N SER A 145 7.33 -31.65 13.00
CA SER A 145 8.25 -31.98 14.10
C SER A 145 9.65 -31.36 13.94
N SER A 146 9.91 -30.67 12.83
CA SER A 146 11.18 -29.99 12.56
C SER A 146 11.21 -28.52 12.98
N PHE A 147 10.05 -27.96 13.32
CA PHE A 147 9.96 -26.59 13.82
C PHE A 147 10.44 -26.52 15.26
N ASP A 148 11.03 -25.39 15.61
CA ASP A 148 11.30 -25.06 16.99
C ASP A 148 9.98 -24.98 17.78
N PRO A 149 9.96 -25.31 19.07
CA PRO A 149 8.74 -25.21 19.86
C PRO A 149 8.30 -23.75 20.01
N GLU A 150 7.01 -23.51 20.18
CA GLU A 150 6.52 -22.26 20.74
C GLU A 150 6.84 -22.15 22.25
N TRP A 151 7.00 -20.93 22.77
CA TRP A 151 7.33 -20.72 24.19
C TRP A 151 6.26 -21.31 25.09
N GLY A 152 6.67 -21.89 26.22
CA GLY A 152 5.77 -22.63 27.12
C GLY A 152 5.70 -24.12 26.78
N HIS A 153 6.09 -24.54 25.59
CA HIS A 153 5.95 -25.93 25.15
C HIS A 153 7.23 -26.79 25.33
N ASP A 154 8.23 -26.33 26.08
CA ASP A 154 9.48 -27.08 26.29
C ASP A 154 9.74 -27.44 27.77
N GLN A 155 10.70 -28.34 28.00
CA GLN A 155 11.06 -28.75 29.37
C GLN A 155 11.65 -27.60 30.21
N LYS A 156 12.17 -26.54 29.58
CA LYS A 156 12.78 -25.40 30.27
C LYS A 156 11.69 -24.46 30.83
N THR A 157 10.64 -24.24 30.05
CA THR A 157 9.50 -23.38 30.37
C THR A 157 8.41 -24.12 31.15
N ARG A 158 8.32 -25.45 31.02
CA ARG A 158 7.43 -26.34 31.78
C ARG A 158 5.94 -25.96 31.69
N GLY A 159 5.46 -25.58 30.51
CA GLY A 159 4.08 -25.15 30.36
C GLY A 159 3.82 -23.73 30.83
N LYS A 160 4.82 -22.94 31.26
CA LYS A 160 4.57 -21.58 31.76
C LYS A 160 4.25 -20.62 30.63
N GLU A 161 2.97 -20.44 30.36
CA GLU A 161 2.51 -19.43 29.42
C GLU A 161 2.66 -18.01 29.99
N MET A 162 2.73 -17.02 29.09
CA MET A 162 2.87 -15.62 29.47
C MET A 162 1.52 -15.04 29.88
N VAL A 163 1.21 -15.09 31.17
CA VAL A 163 -0.05 -14.53 31.70
C VAL A 163 0.17 -13.12 32.23
N PRO A 164 -0.67 -12.13 31.87
CA PRO A 164 -0.63 -10.81 32.48
C PRO A 164 -0.85 -10.86 34.01
N PRO A 165 -0.39 -9.84 34.76
CA PRO A 165 -0.77 -9.70 36.17
C PRO A 165 -2.29 -9.66 36.33
N ALA A 166 -2.82 -10.27 37.40
CA ALA A 166 -4.26 -10.27 37.68
C ALA A 166 -4.80 -8.82 37.77
N SER A 167 -5.81 -8.51 36.95
CA SER A 167 -6.52 -7.23 36.96
C SER A 167 -7.74 -7.30 37.88
N THR A 168 -8.09 -6.20 38.53
CA THR A 168 -9.29 -6.08 39.38
C THR A 168 -10.54 -5.63 38.61
N SER A 169 -10.50 -5.56 37.28
CA SER A 169 -11.53 -4.93 36.45
C SER A 169 -12.14 -5.84 35.37
N ASP A 170 -12.05 -7.16 35.56
CA ASP A 170 -12.59 -8.11 34.59
C ASP A 170 -14.02 -8.49 34.98
N GLY A 171 -14.97 -7.79 34.37
CA GLY A 171 -16.38 -8.12 34.48
C GLY A 171 -16.73 -9.26 33.54
N THR A 172 -17.61 -10.17 33.99
CA THR A 172 -18.26 -11.16 33.12
C THR A 172 -19.04 -10.43 32.03
N VAL A 173 -18.49 -10.34 30.82
CA VAL A 173 -19.24 -9.87 29.66
C VAL A 173 -20.07 -11.04 29.15
N THR A 174 -21.39 -10.85 29.06
CA THR A 174 -22.30 -11.83 28.46
C THR A 174 -22.25 -11.64 26.94
N ALA A 175 -21.89 -12.70 26.23
CA ALA A 175 -21.81 -12.72 24.77
C ALA A 175 -23.12 -12.26 24.12
N ALA A 176 -23.04 -11.45 23.07
CA ALA A 176 -24.19 -11.13 22.25
C ALA A 176 -24.58 -12.36 21.42
N ALA A 177 -25.83 -12.77 21.54
CA ALA A 177 -26.44 -13.85 20.79
C ALA A 177 -27.04 -13.28 19.49
N ASP A 178 -26.20 -12.97 18.51
CA ASP A 178 -26.68 -12.82 17.13
C ASP A 178 -25.58 -13.15 16.12
N ALA A 179 -25.97 -13.56 14.92
CA ALA A 179 -25.13 -14.12 13.84
C ALA A 179 -24.08 -13.15 13.23
N THR A 180 -23.46 -12.30 14.05
CA THR A 180 -22.48 -11.28 13.66
C THR A 180 -21.08 -11.88 13.74
N ILE A 181 -20.32 -11.82 12.65
CA ILE A 181 -18.88 -12.10 12.68
C ILE A 181 -18.19 -10.87 13.30
N TYR A 182 -17.44 -11.07 14.38
CA TYR A 182 -16.63 -10.02 14.99
C TYR A 182 -15.33 -9.86 14.21
N ILE A 183 -15.05 -8.63 13.79
CA ILE A 183 -13.79 -8.26 13.15
C ILE A 183 -12.84 -7.76 14.23
N ILE A 184 -11.66 -8.37 14.30
CA ILE A 184 -10.58 -7.90 15.14
C ILE A 184 -9.51 -7.29 14.23
N ASP A 185 -9.21 -6.01 14.46
CA ASP A 185 -8.23 -5.27 13.68
C ASP A 185 -6.82 -5.66 14.14
N LEU A 186 -6.05 -6.28 13.25
CA LEU A 186 -4.71 -6.80 13.51
C LEU A 186 -3.68 -5.92 12.81
N MET A 187 -2.66 -5.48 13.55
CA MET A 187 -1.44 -4.91 12.99
C MET A 187 -0.29 -5.91 13.13
N SER A 188 0.59 -5.98 12.13
CA SER A 188 1.81 -6.79 12.22
C SER A 188 3.05 -5.99 11.86
N VAL A 189 3.92 -5.75 12.83
CA VAL A 189 5.24 -5.16 12.59
C VAL A 189 6.29 -6.26 12.37
N TYR A 190 7.39 -5.94 11.70
CA TYR A 190 8.47 -6.90 11.46
C TYR A 190 9.85 -6.25 11.53
N THR A 191 10.88 -7.04 11.84
CA THR A 191 12.26 -6.56 11.94
C THR A 191 12.95 -6.50 10.58
N PRO A 192 14.06 -5.74 10.42
CA PRO A 192 14.85 -5.75 9.20
C PRO A 192 15.41 -7.14 8.88
N GLN A 193 15.73 -7.95 9.89
CA GLN A 193 16.11 -9.35 9.70
C GLN A 193 14.96 -10.16 9.10
N ALA A 194 13.74 -10.00 9.62
CA ALA A 194 12.56 -10.69 9.09
C ALA A 194 12.27 -10.31 7.64
N ARG A 195 12.46 -9.03 7.27
CA ARG A 195 12.40 -8.61 5.86
C ARG A 195 13.43 -9.33 5.00
N VAL A 196 14.69 -9.40 5.44
CA VAL A 196 15.76 -10.07 4.67
C VAL A 196 15.46 -11.57 4.51
N ALA A 197 15.08 -12.25 5.60
CA ALA A 197 14.75 -13.67 5.57
C ALA A 197 13.47 -13.97 4.78
N GLY A 198 12.50 -13.06 4.81
CA GLY A 198 11.25 -13.14 4.04
C GLY A 198 11.43 -12.85 2.55
N GLY A 199 12.60 -12.37 2.10
CA GLY A 199 12.89 -12.11 0.69
C GLY A 199 12.64 -10.67 0.22
N GLY A 200 12.45 -9.72 1.14
CA GLY A 200 12.18 -8.31 0.84
C GLY A 200 10.82 -7.85 1.37
N THR A 201 10.54 -6.54 1.24
CA THR A 201 9.37 -5.89 1.85
C THR A 201 8.04 -6.49 1.39
N GLU A 202 7.82 -6.59 0.08
CA GLU A 202 6.55 -7.10 -0.45
C GLU A 202 6.34 -8.58 -0.10
N LEU A 203 7.41 -9.37 -0.12
CA LEU A 203 7.34 -10.80 0.19
C LEU A 203 7.07 -11.09 1.67
N ILE A 204 7.70 -10.35 2.60
CA ILE A 204 7.40 -10.52 4.03
C ILE A 204 5.96 -10.09 4.33
N GLN A 205 5.50 -8.99 3.74
CA GLN A 205 4.11 -8.51 3.91
C GLN A 205 3.10 -9.52 3.31
N ALA A 206 3.39 -10.09 2.14
CA ALA A 206 2.56 -11.13 1.55
C ALA A 206 2.54 -12.42 2.38
N ALA A 207 3.67 -12.80 2.98
CA ALA A 207 3.76 -13.95 3.89
C ALA A 207 2.94 -13.73 5.18
N ILE A 208 2.97 -12.51 5.73
CA ILE A 208 2.15 -12.10 6.88
C ILE A 208 0.66 -12.16 6.52
N GLN A 209 0.26 -11.57 5.39
CA GLN A 209 -1.13 -11.64 4.92
C GLN A 209 -1.61 -13.09 4.74
N ALA A 210 -0.75 -13.96 4.18
CA ALA A 210 -1.06 -15.38 4.03
C ALA A 210 -1.22 -16.09 5.38
N ALA A 211 -0.43 -15.73 6.40
CA ALA A 211 -0.60 -16.25 7.75
C ALA A 211 -1.93 -15.80 8.37
N VAL A 212 -2.31 -14.52 8.21
CA VAL A 212 -3.61 -14.01 8.66
C VAL A 212 -4.77 -14.73 7.96
N ASP A 213 -4.67 -14.97 6.65
CA ASP A 213 -5.70 -15.69 5.90
C ASP A 213 -5.85 -17.15 6.31
N ARG A 214 -4.75 -17.81 6.67
CA ARG A 214 -4.76 -19.16 7.27
C ARG A 214 -5.45 -19.14 8.62
N THR A 215 -5.18 -18.14 9.47
CA THR A 215 -5.89 -17.97 10.75
C THR A 215 -7.38 -17.78 10.54
N ASN A 216 -7.79 -16.93 9.60
CA ASN A 216 -9.21 -16.76 9.23
C ASN A 216 -9.82 -18.05 8.69
N SER A 217 -9.07 -18.83 7.92
CA SER A 217 -9.52 -20.15 7.46
C SER A 217 -9.72 -21.11 8.64
N ALA A 218 -8.86 -21.07 9.65
CA ALA A 218 -9.03 -21.86 10.86
C ALA A 218 -10.25 -21.46 11.68
N PHE A 219 -10.55 -20.15 11.77
CA PHE A 219 -11.79 -19.67 12.39
C PHE A 219 -13.03 -20.20 11.67
N ILE A 220 -13.05 -20.10 10.33
CA ILE A 220 -14.13 -20.62 9.48
C ILE A 220 -14.28 -22.14 9.67
N ASN A 221 -13.18 -22.88 9.55
CA ASN A 221 -13.17 -24.34 9.67
C ASN A 221 -13.63 -24.82 11.06
N SER A 222 -13.46 -24.00 12.09
CA SER A 222 -13.89 -24.30 13.46
C SER A 222 -15.23 -23.69 13.84
N ASN A 223 -15.98 -23.13 12.89
CA ASN A 223 -17.27 -22.48 13.09
C ASN A 223 -17.22 -21.38 14.17
N MET A 224 -16.19 -20.53 14.09
CA MET A 224 -16.00 -19.40 14.98
C MET A 224 -16.56 -18.12 14.36
N ILE A 225 -17.08 -17.23 15.21
CA ILE A 225 -17.68 -15.93 14.82
C ILE A 225 -16.66 -14.80 14.89
N VAL A 226 -15.43 -15.07 14.44
CA VAL A 226 -14.32 -14.11 14.48
C VAL A 226 -13.55 -14.12 13.18
N SER A 227 -13.06 -12.95 12.76
CA SER A 227 -12.13 -12.79 11.65
C SER A 227 -11.13 -11.70 11.97
N PHE A 228 -9.91 -11.86 11.51
CA PHE A 228 -8.89 -10.82 11.51
C PHE A 228 -8.99 -9.97 10.25
N ASN A 229 -8.86 -8.66 10.46
CA ASN A 229 -8.64 -7.67 9.42
C ASN A 229 -7.22 -7.13 9.59
N LEU A 230 -6.32 -7.40 8.64
CA LEU A 230 -4.94 -6.90 8.70
C LEU A 230 -4.95 -5.42 8.31
N VAL A 231 -4.97 -4.53 9.32
CA VAL A 231 -5.08 -3.09 9.12
C VAL A 231 -3.77 -2.42 8.76
N HIS A 232 -2.63 -3.03 9.12
CA HIS A 232 -1.32 -2.47 8.82
C HIS A 232 -0.17 -3.48 8.93
N THR A 233 0.85 -3.28 8.10
CA THR A 233 2.15 -3.96 8.22
C THR A 233 3.31 -3.01 8.03
N GLU A 234 4.32 -3.05 8.91
CA GLU A 234 5.44 -2.13 8.83
C GLU A 234 6.77 -2.70 9.34
N GLU A 235 7.87 -2.33 8.69
CA GLU A 235 9.20 -2.56 9.24
C GLU A 235 9.47 -1.59 10.40
N VAL A 236 9.84 -2.12 11.56
CA VAL A 236 10.23 -1.32 12.71
C VAL A 236 11.75 -1.30 12.88
N ALA A 237 12.28 -0.17 13.38
CA ALA A 237 13.71 -0.02 13.69
C ALA A 237 14.10 -0.80 14.96
N TYR A 238 14.02 -2.13 14.88
CA TYR A 238 14.34 -3.07 15.96
C TYR A 238 15.05 -4.27 15.39
N ASN A 239 16.14 -4.66 16.05
CA ASN A 239 16.84 -5.90 15.74
C ASN A 239 16.35 -6.98 16.69
N ASP A 240 16.08 -8.18 16.16
CA ASP A 240 15.86 -9.41 16.93
C ASP A 240 16.87 -9.49 18.08
N SER A 241 16.37 -9.72 19.30
CA SER A 241 17.25 -9.83 20.47
C SER A 241 17.88 -11.22 20.62
N GLY A 242 17.36 -12.22 19.90
CA GLY A 242 17.66 -13.63 20.12
C GLY A 242 16.98 -14.22 21.37
N ASP A 243 16.04 -13.48 21.97
CA ASP A 243 15.22 -13.88 23.11
C ASP A 243 13.78 -13.43 22.88
N ILE A 244 12.90 -14.38 22.59
CA ILE A 244 11.53 -14.08 22.16
C ILE A 244 10.68 -13.36 23.23
N ILE A 245 11.03 -13.52 24.52
CA ILE A 245 10.35 -12.81 25.62
C ILE A 245 10.80 -11.35 25.68
N THR A 246 12.07 -11.11 25.40
CA THR A 246 12.60 -9.75 25.25
C THR A 246 11.96 -9.04 24.07
N ASP A 247 11.81 -9.73 22.94
CA ASP A 247 11.11 -9.20 21.76
C ASP A 247 9.64 -8.88 22.06
N LEU A 248 8.93 -9.76 22.79
CA LEU A 248 7.53 -9.56 23.19
C LEU A 248 7.37 -8.34 24.12
N SER A 249 8.27 -8.23 25.10
CA SER A 249 8.29 -7.09 26.02
C SER A 249 8.58 -5.78 25.28
N TRP A 250 9.47 -5.81 24.30
CA TRP A 250 9.81 -4.66 23.48
C TRP A 250 8.61 -4.20 22.65
N VAL A 251 7.97 -5.08 21.85
CA VAL A 251 6.86 -4.67 20.98
C VAL A 251 5.68 -4.13 21.78
N ARG A 252 5.41 -4.69 22.96
CA ARG A 252 4.33 -4.23 23.85
C ARG A 252 4.58 -2.84 24.44
N SER A 253 5.85 -2.50 24.73
CA SER A 253 6.22 -1.27 25.46
C SER A 253 6.74 -0.16 24.56
N ASN A 254 6.99 -0.43 23.28
CA ASN A 254 7.54 0.55 22.36
C ASN A 254 6.51 1.65 22.00
N ALA A 255 6.90 2.91 22.19
CA ALA A 255 6.00 4.05 21.94
C ALA A 255 5.63 4.21 20.45
N TYR A 256 6.56 3.95 19.54
CA TYR A 256 6.27 4.03 18.10
C TYR A 256 5.27 2.95 17.67
N VAL A 257 5.43 1.71 18.16
CA VAL A 257 4.45 0.64 17.94
C VAL A 257 3.09 0.99 18.56
N ALA A 258 3.07 1.61 19.74
CA ALA A 258 1.84 2.08 20.35
C ALA A 258 1.15 3.18 19.52
N ASP A 259 1.91 4.11 18.94
CA ASP A 259 1.40 5.15 18.05
C ASP A 259 0.82 4.56 16.76
N LEU A 260 1.50 3.59 16.14
CA LEU A 260 0.97 2.83 15.00
C LEU A 260 -0.32 2.11 15.39
N ARG A 261 -0.31 1.36 16.51
CA ARG A 261 -1.49 0.63 16.99
C ARG A 261 -2.70 1.55 17.15
N ASN A 262 -2.51 2.77 17.68
CA ASN A 262 -3.58 3.76 17.81
C ASN A 262 -3.98 4.38 16.46
N THR A 263 -3.01 4.65 15.58
CA THR A 263 -3.24 5.24 14.24
C THR A 263 -4.10 4.32 13.38
N TYR A 264 -3.80 3.03 13.39
CA TYR A 264 -4.46 2.03 12.57
C TYR A 264 -5.62 1.32 13.29
N GLY A 265 -5.92 1.70 14.54
CA GLY A 265 -7.03 1.12 15.31
C GLY A 265 -6.86 -0.36 15.67
N ALA A 266 -5.62 -0.86 15.79
CA ALA A 266 -5.40 -2.29 15.92
C ALA A 266 -5.68 -2.80 17.35
N ASP A 267 -6.63 -3.74 17.43
CA ASP A 267 -6.99 -4.49 18.63
C ASP A 267 -5.86 -5.41 19.08
N MET A 268 -5.15 -6.02 18.14
CA MET A 268 -4.05 -6.95 18.40
C MET A 268 -2.80 -6.58 17.60
N VAL A 269 -1.63 -6.97 18.10
CA VAL A 269 -0.35 -6.69 17.44
C VAL A 269 0.54 -7.92 17.37
N SER A 270 1.09 -8.19 16.19
CA SER A 270 2.16 -9.15 15.96
C SER A 270 3.50 -8.46 15.77
N LEU A 271 4.59 -9.04 16.29
CA LEU A 271 5.96 -8.79 15.83
C LEU A 271 6.49 -10.03 15.10
N ILE A 272 7.01 -9.84 13.89
CA ILE A 272 7.68 -10.91 13.14
C ILE A 272 9.19 -10.75 13.22
N THR A 273 9.87 -11.79 13.70
CA THR A 273 11.34 -11.87 13.86
C THR A 273 11.92 -13.00 12.99
N VAL A 274 13.24 -13.16 12.98
CA VAL A 274 13.93 -14.35 12.44
C VAL A 274 14.44 -15.23 13.56
N ASP A 275 15.07 -14.62 14.57
CA ASP A 275 15.71 -15.31 15.68
C ASP A 275 14.92 -15.13 16.98
N GLY A 276 14.03 -16.07 17.26
CA GLY A 276 13.31 -16.16 18.54
C GLY A 276 14.09 -16.88 19.65
N GLY A 277 15.40 -17.11 19.51
CA GLY A 277 16.18 -17.81 20.54
C GLY A 277 15.88 -19.30 20.64
N GLY A 278 15.50 -19.93 19.52
CA GLY A 278 15.07 -21.32 19.47
C GLY A 278 13.60 -21.54 19.82
N TYR A 279 12.77 -20.51 19.66
CA TYR A 279 11.31 -20.62 19.75
C TYR A 279 10.63 -20.08 18.49
N CYS A 280 9.53 -20.73 18.09
CA CYS A 280 8.73 -20.29 16.95
C CYS A 280 7.82 -19.10 17.27
N GLY A 281 7.33 -18.99 18.50
CA GLY A 281 6.34 -17.98 18.87
C GLY A 281 6.15 -17.82 20.37
N VAL A 282 5.59 -16.69 20.77
CA VAL A 282 5.07 -16.42 22.11
C VAL A 282 3.99 -15.35 22.08
N GLY A 283 2.88 -15.58 22.76
CA GLY A 283 1.82 -14.60 23.01
C GLY A 283 1.44 -14.53 24.48
N TYR A 284 0.86 -13.41 24.90
CA TYR A 284 0.19 -13.36 26.19
C TYR A 284 -1.11 -14.16 26.16
N VAL A 285 -1.44 -14.84 27.26
CA VAL A 285 -2.69 -15.61 27.39
C VAL A 285 -3.75 -14.81 28.15
N ASP A 286 -4.93 -14.65 27.54
CA ASP A 286 -6.07 -13.99 28.18
C ASP A 286 -6.86 -14.95 29.07
N ARG A 287 -6.37 -15.20 30.29
CA ARG A 287 -7.06 -16.04 31.30
C ARG A 287 -8.23 -15.34 31.99
N ASN A 288 -8.41 -14.03 31.81
CA ASN A 288 -9.51 -13.27 32.40
C ASN A 288 -10.10 -12.32 31.35
N PRO A 289 -10.90 -12.84 30.40
CA PRO A 289 -11.37 -12.04 29.27
C PRO A 289 -12.05 -10.74 29.70
N GLY A 290 -11.48 -9.62 29.25
CA GLY A 290 -11.91 -8.29 29.64
C GLY A 290 -11.10 -7.18 28.98
N PRO A 291 -11.55 -5.91 29.07
CA PRO A 291 -10.83 -4.76 28.51
C PRO A 291 -9.44 -4.57 29.15
N GLY A 292 -9.20 -5.14 30.33
CA GLY A 292 -7.91 -5.16 31.01
C GLY A 292 -6.81 -5.89 30.23
N PHE A 293 -7.17 -6.75 29.27
CA PHE A 293 -6.21 -7.48 28.44
C PHE A 293 -5.70 -6.66 27.24
N ALA A 294 -6.34 -5.55 26.87
CA ALA A 294 -5.94 -4.74 25.71
C ALA A 294 -4.43 -4.34 25.70
N PRO A 295 -3.79 -3.96 26.82
CA PRO A 295 -2.35 -3.68 26.88
C PRO A 295 -1.44 -4.90 26.68
N TYR A 296 -1.99 -6.11 26.65
CA TYR A 296 -1.29 -7.39 26.54
C TYR A 296 -1.65 -8.18 25.28
N ALA A 297 -2.55 -7.69 24.42
CA ALA A 297 -2.93 -8.31 23.15
C ALA A 297 -1.80 -8.22 22.09
N PHE A 298 -0.67 -8.85 22.40
CA PHE A 298 0.56 -8.86 21.63
C PHE A 298 1.10 -10.29 21.52
N GLN A 299 1.77 -10.57 20.41
CA GLN A 299 2.52 -11.79 20.20
C GLN A 299 3.78 -11.56 19.33
N VAL A 300 4.72 -12.49 19.39
CA VAL A 300 5.90 -12.57 18.52
C VAL A 300 5.90 -13.92 17.80
N THR A 301 6.15 -13.91 16.49
CA THR A 301 6.30 -15.13 15.68
C THR A 301 7.57 -15.04 14.84
N ALA A 302 8.38 -16.10 14.80
CA ALA A 302 9.48 -16.20 13.87
C ALA A 302 8.96 -16.43 12.43
N VAL A 303 9.50 -15.71 11.45
CA VAL A 303 9.08 -15.75 10.04
C VAL A 303 9.11 -17.16 9.46
N GLY A 304 10.12 -17.95 9.83
CA GLY A 304 10.25 -19.35 9.40
C GLY A 304 9.13 -20.25 9.90
N CYS A 305 8.39 -19.83 10.92
CA CYS A 305 7.31 -20.58 11.56
C CYS A 305 5.91 -20.14 11.13
N LEU A 306 5.77 -19.17 10.21
CA LEU A 306 4.46 -18.83 9.63
C LEU A 306 3.76 -20.04 8.95
N PRO A 307 4.48 -20.96 8.27
CA PRO A 307 3.88 -22.22 7.80
C PRO A 307 3.48 -23.20 8.91
N ASN A 308 4.07 -23.10 10.11
CA ASN A 308 3.72 -23.92 11.29
C ASN A 308 2.42 -23.47 11.97
N GLN A 309 1.71 -22.49 11.41
CA GLN A 309 0.50 -21.88 11.96
C GLN A 309 0.75 -21.16 13.30
N THR A 310 2.00 -20.77 13.57
CA THR A 310 2.38 -20.16 14.84
C THR A 310 1.68 -18.82 15.09
N LEU A 311 1.49 -17.97 14.07
CA LEU A 311 0.72 -16.73 14.23
C LEU A 311 -0.72 -16.99 14.72
N ALA A 312 -1.38 -18.03 14.17
CA ALA A 312 -2.72 -18.43 14.60
C ALA A 312 -2.70 -18.98 16.03
N HIS A 313 -1.65 -19.73 16.39
CA HIS A 313 -1.45 -20.26 17.73
C HIS A 313 -1.31 -19.15 18.77
N GLU A 314 -0.39 -18.21 18.55
CA GLU A 314 -0.11 -17.17 19.53
C GLU A 314 -1.27 -16.16 19.67
N HIS A 315 -1.97 -15.85 18.58
CA HIS A 315 -3.20 -15.08 18.71
C HIS A 315 -4.37 -15.87 19.30
N GLY A 316 -4.35 -17.21 19.21
CA GLY A 316 -5.23 -18.07 20.00
C GLY A 316 -5.07 -17.83 21.51
N HIS A 317 -3.82 -17.72 21.98
CA HIS A 317 -3.53 -17.34 23.37
C HIS A 317 -4.10 -15.98 23.74
N ASN A 318 -3.92 -14.97 22.89
CA ASN A 318 -4.49 -13.65 23.12
C ASN A 318 -6.04 -13.65 23.12
N LEU A 319 -6.69 -14.66 22.54
CA LEU A 319 -8.15 -14.89 22.62
C LEU A 319 -8.55 -15.79 23.81
N GLY A 320 -7.60 -16.11 24.69
CA GLY A 320 -7.80 -16.90 25.90
C GLY A 320 -7.73 -18.41 25.71
N MET A 321 -7.25 -18.88 24.57
CA MET A 321 -7.10 -20.32 24.30
C MET A 321 -5.82 -20.85 24.94
N GLU A 322 -5.90 -22.04 25.51
CA GLU A 322 -4.79 -22.77 26.13
C GLU A 322 -4.37 -23.95 25.26
N HIS A 323 -3.19 -24.49 25.56
CA HIS A 323 -2.78 -25.76 24.97
C HIS A 323 -3.70 -26.90 25.41
N ASN A 324 -3.49 -28.13 24.92
CA ASN A 324 -4.16 -29.27 25.54
C ASN A 324 -3.69 -29.46 27.01
N PRO A 325 -4.50 -30.05 27.92
CA PRO A 325 -4.18 -30.10 29.35
C PRO A 325 -2.88 -30.84 29.68
N GLU A 326 -2.41 -31.72 28.80
CA GLU A 326 -1.14 -32.42 28.97
C GLU A 326 0.09 -31.53 28.70
N ASN A 327 -0.12 -30.36 28.09
CA ASN A 327 0.92 -29.43 27.66
C ASN A 327 0.77 -28.02 28.23
N SER A 328 -0.35 -27.70 28.89
CA SER A 328 -0.58 -26.41 29.54
C SER A 328 -0.28 -26.46 31.04
N ASP A 329 0.16 -25.34 31.63
CA ASP A 329 0.21 -25.21 33.10
C ASP A 329 -1.14 -24.87 33.75
N ALA A 330 -2.13 -24.49 32.94
CA ALA A 330 -3.47 -24.18 33.41
C ALA A 330 -4.27 -25.44 33.74
N THR A 331 -4.79 -25.50 34.96
CA THR A 331 -5.95 -26.36 35.24
C THR A 331 -7.22 -25.78 34.61
N PRO A 332 -8.29 -26.57 34.40
CA PRO A 332 -9.58 -26.04 33.95
C PRO A 332 -10.12 -24.87 34.77
N SER A 333 -9.79 -24.79 36.07
CA SER A 333 -10.18 -23.66 36.92
C SER A 333 -9.30 -22.40 36.77
N GLN A 334 -8.16 -22.50 36.10
CA GLN A 334 -7.22 -21.41 35.88
C GLN A 334 -7.24 -20.86 34.45
N ALA A 335 -7.69 -21.67 33.48
CA ALA A 335 -7.92 -21.22 32.12
C ALA A 335 -9.05 -20.18 32.05
N SER A 336 -9.12 -19.43 30.94
CA SER A 336 -10.18 -18.45 30.67
C SER A 336 -11.59 -19.04 30.85
N TYR A 337 -11.76 -20.29 30.39
CA TYR A 337 -12.93 -21.12 30.64
C TYR A 337 -12.48 -22.57 30.83
N PRO A 338 -13.25 -23.41 31.56
CA PRO A 338 -12.87 -24.80 31.82
C PRO A 338 -12.62 -25.68 30.59
N TRP A 339 -13.11 -25.28 29.43
CA TRP A 339 -13.00 -26.00 28.16
C TRP A 339 -11.98 -25.39 27.18
N SER A 340 -11.25 -24.33 27.55
CA SER A 340 -10.37 -23.54 26.66
C SER A 340 -9.12 -24.27 26.15
N PHE A 341 -9.15 -25.59 25.98
CA PHE A 341 -7.96 -26.41 25.68
C PHE A 341 -7.97 -26.97 24.25
N GLY A 342 -6.78 -27.09 23.69
CA GLY A 342 -6.55 -27.79 22.42
C GLY A 342 -6.89 -29.28 22.46
N HIS A 343 -7.04 -29.87 21.27
CA HIS A 343 -7.32 -31.30 21.08
C HIS A 343 -6.45 -31.95 20.00
N TYR A 344 -6.32 -33.27 20.11
CA TYR A 344 -5.70 -34.13 19.12
C TYR A 344 -6.39 -35.50 19.12
N VAL A 345 -6.29 -36.19 17.98
CA VAL A 345 -6.62 -37.60 17.83
C VAL A 345 -5.35 -38.30 17.39
N ASP A 346 -4.83 -39.19 18.24
CA ASP A 346 -3.53 -39.83 18.02
C ASP A 346 -3.46 -40.56 16.67
N GLY A 347 -2.38 -40.31 15.93
CA GLY A 347 -2.16 -40.84 14.58
C GLY A 347 -3.07 -40.27 13.49
N SER A 348 -3.91 -39.27 13.80
CA SER A 348 -4.81 -38.64 12.85
C SER A 348 -4.52 -37.15 12.67
N PHE A 349 -4.76 -36.32 13.68
CA PHE A 349 -4.53 -34.87 13.61
C PHE A 349 -4.35 -34.24 14.99
N ARG A 350 -3.78 -33.03 15.01
CA ARG A 350 -3.84 -32.12 16.16
C ARG A 350 -4.36 -30.75 15.75
N THR A 351 -5.20 -30.15 16.57
CA THR A 351 -5.70 -28.78 16.41
C THR A 351 -4.58 -27.75 16.64
N ILE A 352 -4.79 -26.50 16.23
CA ILE A 352 -3.80 -25.42 16.31
C ILE A 352 -3.22 -25.27 17.72
N MET A 353 -4.03 -25.36 18.78
CA MET A 353 -3.52 -25.19 20.14
C MET A 353 -2.94 -26.47 20.75
N SER A 354 -2.90 -27.59 20.04
CA SER A 354 -2.44 -28.86 20.61
C SER A 354 -1.03 -29.24 20.15
N TYR A 355 -0.22 -29.78 21.06
CA TYR A 355 1.10 -30.32 20.77
C TYR A 355 1.24 -31.82 21.02
N ALA A 356 0.35 -32.40 21.82
CA ALA A 356 0.33 -33.85 22.01
C ALA A 356 -0.09 -34.55 20.70
N CYS A 357 0.77 -35.44 20.22
CA CYS A 357 0.40 -36.54 19.33
C CYS A 357 1.50 -37.61 19.32
N PRO A 358 1.36 -38.68 20.14
CA PRO A 358 2.36 -39.74 20.27
C PRO A 358 2.78 -40.40 18.95
N SER A 359 1.83 -40.65 18.06
CA SER A 359 2.06 -41.34 16.78
C SER A 359 2.43 -40.39 15.63
N SER A 360 2.73 -39.12 15.94
CA SER A 360 2.92 -38.01 14.99
C SER A 360 1.66 -37.67 14.19
N CYS A 361 1.28 -36.38 14.18
CA CYS A 361 0.06 -35.89 13.56
C CYS A 361 0.33 -34.59 12.80
N PRO A 362 -0.33 -34.36 11.64
CA PRO A 362 -0.41 -33.03 11.05
C PRO A 362 -1.12 -32.05 12.00
N ARG A 363 -0.63 -30.80 12.05
CA ARG A 363 -1.35 -29.68 12.66
C ARG A 363 -2.35 -29.15 11.63
N VAL A 364 -3.63 -29.32 11.89
CA VAL A 364 -4.69 -28.94 10.95
C VAL A 364 -5.21 -27.54 11.27
N LEU A 365 -5.71 -26.83 10.26
CA LEU A 365 -6.33 -25.51 10.38
C LEU A 365 -7.70 -25.59 11.07
N ASN A 366 -7.71 -26.07 12.31
CA ASN A 366 -8.85 -26.10 13.20
C ASN A 366 -8.39 -25.77 14.63
N TYR A 367 -9.13 -24.89 15.28
CA TYR A 367 -9.25 -24.85 16.74
C TYR A 367 -10.18 -25.97 17.20
N SER A 368 -10.02 -26.46 18.44
CA SER A 368 -10.85 -27.53 18.98
C SER A 368 -12.32 -27.10 19.04
N ASN A 369 -13.21 -27.94 18.49
CA ASN A 369 -14.65 -27.77 18.53
C ASN A 369 -15.33 -29.15 18.49
N PRO A 370 -16.05 -29.57 19.55
CA PRO A 370 -16.68 -30.91 19.61
C PRO A 370 -17.77 -31.14 18.57
N SER A 371 -18.28 -30.09 17.92
CA SER A 371 -19.31 -30.18 16.88
C SER A 371 -18.75 -30.26 15.46
N ILE A 372 -17.43 -30.09 15.28
CA ILE A 372 -16.77 -30.12 13.98
C ILE A 372 -15.95 -31.40 13.85
N ASN A 373 -16.08 -32.08 12.71
CA ASN A 373 -15.32 -33.28 12.42
C ASN A 373 -14.17 -33.00 11.43
N TYR A 374 -13.00 -33.55 11.73
CA TYR A 374 -11.89 -33.67 10.80
C TYR A 374 -11.57 -35.15 10.60
N ALA A 375 -11.49 -35.60 9.33
CA ALA A 375 -11.29 -37.00 8.99
C ALA A 375 -12.28 -37.96 9.69
N GLY A 376 -13.52 -37.52 9.89
CA GLY A 376 -14.59 -38.30 10.55
C GLY A 376 -14.51 -38.37 12.08
N GLN A 377 -13.57 -37.66 12.72
CA GLN A 377 -13.45 -37.59 14.18
C GLN A 377 -13.67 -36.15 14.67
N PRO A 378 -14.33 -35.95 15.83
CA PRO A 378 -14.51 -34.61 16.40
C PRO A 378 -13.18 -33.91 16.66
N THR A 379 -13.10 -32.61 16.37
CA THR A 379 -11.91 -31.79 16.67
C THR A 379 -11.87 -31.33 18.12
N GLY A 380 -12.84 -31.69 18.95
CA GLY A 380 -12.90 -31.31 20.37
C GLY A 380 -13.66 -32.32 21.23
N ILE A 381 -13.76 -32.01 22.52
CA ILE A 381 -14.50 -32.81 23.51
C ILE A 381 -15.44 -31.88 24.25
N VAL A 382 -16.73 -32.21 24.28
CA VAL A 382 -17.77 -31.44 24.98
C VAL A 382 -17.34 -31.12 26.41
N ASP A 383 -17.47 -29.85 26.79
CA ASP A 383 -17.12 -29.27 28.10
C ASP A 383 -15.66 -29.44 28.56
N LYS A 384 -14.75 -29.81 27.65
CA LYS A 384 -13.34 -30.07 27.99
C LYS A 384 -12.32 -29.48 27.02
N ARG A 385 -12.62 -29.51 25.71
CA ARG A 385 -11.71 -29.09 24.64
C ARG A 385 -12.51 -28.41 23.54
N ASP A 386 -12.72 -27.11 23.70
CA ASP A 386 -13.51 -26.26 22.82
C ASP A 386 -12.91 -24.83 22.76
N ASN A 387 -11.75 -24.70 22.14
CA ASN A 387 -11.14 -23.41 21.87
C ASN A 387 -12.03 -22.51 21.01
N ALA A 388 -12.84 -23.10 20.13
CA ALA A 388 -13.75 -22.33 19.29
C ALA A 388 -14.79 -21.57 20.13
N GLN A 389 -15.38 -22.23 21.13
CA GLN A 389 -16.29 -21.58 22.09
C GLN A 389 -15.58 -20.46 22.85
N THR A 390 -14.35 -20.68 23.32
CA THR A 390 -13.55 -19.64 23.99
C THR A 390 -13.34 -18.42 23.10
N GLY A 391 -12.87 -18.62 21.86
CA GLY A 391 -12.69 -17.51 20.92
C GLY A 391 -13.99 -16.77 20.60
N ASN A 392 -15.13 -17.46 20.52
CA ASN A 392 -16.43 -16.84 20.30
C ASN A 392 -16.88 -15.96 21.48
N LEU A 393 -16.51 -16.32 22.72
CA LEU A 393 -16.81 -15.53 23.91
C LEU A 393 -15.87 -14.33 24.06
N THR A 394 -14.61 -14.47 23.66
CA THR A 394 -13.60 -13.42 23.78
C THR A 394 -13.61 -12.43 22.61
N ALA A 395 -13.96 -12.87 21.40
CA ALA A 395 -13.96 -12.03 20.20
C ALA A 395 -14.71 -10.69 20.33
N PRO A 396 -15.95 -10.60 20.86
CA PRO A 396 -16.62 -9.32 21.07
C PRO A 396 -15.85 -8.37 22.00
N ILE A 397 -15.13 -8.91 22.98
CA ILE A 397 -14.34 -8.11 23.93
C ILE A 397 -13.08 -7.58 23.22
N THR A 398 -12.39 -8.45 22.49
CA THR A 398 -11.15 -8.09 21.79
C THR A 398 -11.39 -7.07 20.69
N ALA A 399 -12.49 -7.19 19.93
CA ALA A 399 -12.87 -6.25 18.88
C ALA A 399 -13.25 -4.84 19.39
N GLU A 400 -13.35 -4.66 20.71
CA GLU A 400 -13.59 -3.37 21.35
C GLU A 400 -12.33 -2.78 22.00
N PHE A 401 -11.16 -3.42 21.85
CA PHE A 401 -9.92 -2.91 22.43
C PHE A 401 -9.55 -1.56 21.83
N ARG A 402 -9.81 -1.34 20.55
CA ARG A 402 -9.65 -0.04 19.88
C ARG A 402 -10.85 0.24 18.97
N PRO A 403 -11.20 1.53 18.75
CA PRO A 403 -12.13 1.87 17.70
C PRO A 403 -11.55 1.48 16.35
N THR A 404 -12.33 0.76 15.53
CA THR A 404 -11.98 0.50 14.13
C THR A 404 -11.73 1.83 13.41
N MET A 405 -10.54 1.98 12.86
CA MET A 405 -10.17 3.13 12.06
C MET A 405 -10.48 2.84 10.60
N ILE A 406 -11.39 3.61 10.01
CA ILE A 406 -11.59 3.59 8.55
C ILE A 406 -10.43 4.37 7.95
N ILE A 407 -9.34 3.67 7.65
CA ILE A 407 -8.23 4.20 6.89
C ILE A 407 -8.66 4.06 5.44
N SER A 408 -9.03 5.16 4.79
CA SER A 408 -9.31 5.13 3.37
C SER A 408 -8.04 4.63 2.66
N VAL A 409 -8.17 3.52 1.91
CA VAL A 409 -7.11 3.08 1.02
C VAL A 409 -6.88 4.23 0.05
N ASN A 410 -5.68 4.82 0.08
CA ASN A 410 -5.33 5.94 -0.79
C ASN A 410 -5.41 5.50 -2.26
N ASN A 411 -6.34 6.08 -2.99
CA ASN A 411 -6.53 5.86 -4.41
C ASN A 411 -5.68 6.87 -5.18
N SER A 412 -4.91 6.38 -6.15
CA SER A 412 -4.05 7.28 -6.93
C SER A 412 -4.88 8.33 -7.70
N PRO A 413 -4.35 9.54 -7.86
CA PRO A 413 -5.01 10.58 -8.62
C PRO A 413 -5.09 10.21 -10.11
N THR A 414 -6.06 10.77 -10.82
CA THR A 414 -6.26 10.53 -12.26
C THR A 414 -6.38 11.85 -13.02
N PHE A 415 -5.82 11.90 -14.22
CA PHE A 415 -6.11 12.99 -15.15
C PHE A 415 -7.50 12.78 -15.76
N THR A 416 -8.28 13.86 -15.85
CA THR A 416 -9.62 13.86 -16.44
C THR A 416 -9.59 13.55 -17.96
N THR A 417 -8.46 13.82 -18.61
CA THR A 417 -8.23 13.54 -20.03
C THR A 417 -6.76 13.19 -20.27
N ASN A 418 -6.47 12.26 -21.19
CA ASN A 418 -5.13 12.00 -21.70
C ASN A 418 -5.19 11.86 -23.23
N PRO A 419 -4.56 12.76 -24.02
CA PRO A 419 -3.67 13.84 -23.61
C PRO A 419 -4.38 15.04 -22.95
N VAL A 420 -3.67 15.74 -22.07
CA VAL A 420 -4.08 17.05 -21.54
C VAL A 420 -3.69 18.11 -22.57
N VAL A 421 -4.66 18.89 -23.06
CA VAL A 421 -4.41 19.95 -24.06
C VAL A 421 -4.37 21.31 -23.36
N GLY A 422 -3.20 21.93 -23.34
CA GLY A 422 -3.01 23.28 -22.81
C GLY A 422 -3.41 24.38 -23.82
N PRO A 423 -3.67 25.61 -23.35
CA PRO A 423 -3.85 26.76 -24.23
C PRO A 423 -2.68 26.94 -25.20
N SER A 424 -2.95 27.48 -26.40
CA SER A 424 -1.88 27.80 -27.34
C SER A 424 -0.99 28.92 -26.80
N ALA A 425 0.31 28.80 -27.01
CA ALA A 425 1.29 29.85 -26.71
C ALA A 425 1.68 30.60 -28.00
N ASN A 426 2.28 31.79 -27.85
CA ASN A 426 2.82 32.55 -28.98
C ASN A 426 4.31 32.76 -28.77
N GLN A 427 5.11 32.59 -29.82
CA GLN A 427 6.55 32.81 -29.80
C GLN A 427 6.90 34.19 -29.19
N GLY A 428 7.85 34.24 -28.26
CA GLY A 428 8.34 35.48 -27.64
C GLY A 428 7.40 36.08 -26.58
N MET A 429 6.20 35.54 -26.42
CA MET A 429 5.20 36.03 -25.47
C MET A 429 5.24 35.26 -24.16
N PHE A 430 5.00 35.95 -23.04
CA PHE A 430 4.83 35.28 -21.75
C PHE A 430 3.57 34.42 -21.76
N TYR A 431 3.75 33.12 -21.52
CA TYR A 431 2.71 32.13 -21.38
C TYR A 431 2.40 31.93 -19.89
N SER A 432 1.10 31.85 -19.58
CA SER A 432 0.61 31.51 -18.25
C SER A 432 -0.64 30.64 -18.38
N ALA A 433 -0.64 29.51 -17.67
CA ALA A 433 -1.76 28.57 -17.61
C ALA A 433 -1.66 27.74 -16.31
N THR A 434 -2.55 26.77 -16.13
CA THR A 434 -2.51 25.88 -14.96
C THR A 434 -2.96 24.46 -15.29
N LEU A 435 -2.38 23.49 -14.60
CA LEU A 435 -2.82 22.09 -14.53
C LEU A 435 -3.80 21.86 -13.38
N ALA A 436 -3.98 22.84 -12.48
CA ALA A 436 -4.96 22.72 -11.41
C ALA A 436 -6.36 22.48 -12.00
N GLY A 437 -7.02 21.41 -11.55
CA GLY A 437 -8.33 20.98 -12.03
C GLY A 437 -8.32 20.08 -13.27
N THR A 438 -7.17 19.76 -13.86
CA THR A 438 -7.10 18.74 -14.93
C THR A 438 -6.96 17.32 -14.40
N ALA A 439 -6.66 17.17 -13.11
CA ALA A 439 -6.63 15.92 -12.38
C ALA A 439 -7.56 15.97 -11.16
N ILE A 440 -8.07 14.80 -10.79
CA ILE A 440 -8.90 14.59 -9.61
C ILE A 440 -8.29 13.49 -8.75
N ASP A 441 -8.51 13.61 -7.45
CA ASP A 441 -8.14 12.60 -6.47
C ASP A 441 -9.43 12.01 -5.88
N PRO A 442 -9.62 10.68 -5.89
CA PRO A 442 -10.83 10.06 -5.32
C PRO A 442 -10.96 10.25 -3.80
N ASP A 443 -9.85 10.39 -3.08
CA ASP A 443 -9.79 10.65 -1.64
C ASP A 443 -9.75 12.15 -1.33
N ASN A 444 -9.76 12.97 -2.38
CA ASN A 444 -9.77 14.43 -2.33
C ASN A 444 -8.50 14.99 -1.66
N ASP A 445 -7.37 14.29 -1.83
CA ASP A 445 -6.06 14.69 -1.35
C ASP A 445 -5.45 15.87 -2.15
N PRO A 446 -4.58 16.69 -1.53
CA PRO A 446 -3.91 17.80 -2.21
C PRO A 446 -2.94 17.32 -3.30
N LEU A 447 -3.13 17.83 -4.52
CA LEU A 447 -2.35 17.40 -5.68
C LEU A 447 -1.10 18.24 -5.92
N THR A 448 -0.02 17.54 -6.25
CA THR A 448 1.28 18.12 -6.64
C THR A 448 1.66 17.71 -8.05
N PHE A 449 2.15 18.67 -8.84
CA PHE A 449 2.44 18.49 -10.26
C PHE A 449 3.92 18.73 -10.57
N TRP A 450 4.45 17.99 -11.54
CA TRP A 450 5.74 18.29 -12.14
C TRP A 450 5.82 17.71 -13.56
N LYS A 451 6.87 18.10 -14.29
CA LYS A 451 7.21 17.51 -15.59
C LYS A 451 8.47 16.66 -15.45
N MET A 452 8.47 15.47 -16.06
CA MET A 452 9.65 14.59 -16.08
C MET A 452 10.68 15.02 -17.14
N GLY A 453 10.22 15.73 -18.18
CA GLY A 453 11.01 16.23 -19.30
C GLY A 453 10.27 17.30 -20.09
N GLY A 454 10.70 17.59 -21.32
CA GLY A 454 10.04 18.55 -22.21
C GLY A 454 10.76 19.90 -22.34
N PRO A 455 10.14 20.89 -22.99
CA PRO A 455 10.82 22.11 -23.40
C PRO A 455 11.28 22.96 -22.22
N THR A 456 12.45 23.57 -22.34
CA THR A 456 13.04 24.43 -21.29
C THR A 456 12.30 25.74 -21.09
N TRP A 457 11.54 26.19 -22.11
CA TRP A 457 10.77 27.43 -22.01
C TRP A 457 9.60 27.33 -21.02
N LEU A 458 9.14 26.12 -20.67
CA LEU A 458 8.00 25.92 -19.78
C LEU A 458 8.44 25.38 -18.41
N ILE A 459 8.01 26.07 -17.37
CA ILE A 459 8.12 25.67 -15.97
C ILE A 459 6.76 25.21 -15.48
N VAL A 460 6.72 24.08 -14.76
CA VAL A 460 5.53 23.57 -14.06
C VAL A 460 5.83 23.63 -12.56
N GLY A 461 5.07 24.44 -11.83
CA GLY A 461 5.13 24.52 -10.38
C GLY A 461 4.36 23.37 -9.72
N SER A 462 4.68 23.09 -8.45
CA SER A 462 4.05 22.00 -7.68
C SER A 462 2.53 22.18 -7.53
N ASN A 463 2.03 23.41 -7.56
CA ASN A 463 0.58 23.71 -7.55
C ASN A 463 -0.08 23.61 -8.94
N GLY A 464 0.63 23.10 -9.94
CA GLY A 464 0.16 23.02 -11.33
C GLY A 464 0.30 24.31 -12.14
N ALA A 465 0.79 25.42 -11.56
CA ALA A 465 0.99 26.65 -12.31
C ALA A 465 2.04 26.47 -13.42
N MET A 466 1.68 26.87 -14.63
CA MET A 466 2.54 26.80 -15.81
C MET A 466 2.97 28.19 -16.25
N SER A 467 4.26 28.39 -16.50
CA SER A 467 4.77 29.69 -16.98
C SER A 467 6.02 29.59 -17.85
N GLY A 468 6.22 30.62 -18.67
CA GLY A 468 7.48 30.86 -19.40
C GLY A 468 7.29 31.49 -20.78
N THR A 469 8.32 31.51 -21.62
CA THR A 469 8.30 32.23 -22.91
C THR A 469 8.91 31.38 -24.02
N PRO A 470 8.11 30.84 -24.97
CA PRO A 470 8.63 29.98 -26.04
C PRO A 470 9.47 30.76 -27.04
N GLY A 471 10.60 30.19 -27.47
CA GLY A 471 11.46 30.76 -28.51
C GLY A 471 11.09 30.29 -29.91
N ALA A 472 11.83 30.76 -30.92
CA ALA A 472 11.65 30.34 -32.31
C ALA A 472 11.76 28.82 -32.52
N GLY A 473 12.66 28.17 -31.78
CA GLY A 473 12.84 26.71 -31.85
C GLY A 473 11.70 25.89 -31.25
N ASN A 474 10.68 26.56 -30.68
CA ASN A 474 9.54 25.90 -30.04
C ASN A 474 8.26 26.00 -30.86
N ILE A 475 8.29 26.61 -32.05
CA ILE A 475 7.11 26.75 -32.93
C ILE A 475 6.56 25.35 -33.29
N GLY A 476 5.23 25.22 -33.25
CA GLY A 476 4.52 23.97 -33.48
C GLY A 476 4.11 23.24 -32.20
N LEU A 477 3.71 21.97 -32.35
CA LEU A 477 3.21 21.16 -31.25
C LEU A 477 4.35 20.74 -30.31
N ASN A 478 4.29 21.21 -29.07
CA ASN A 478 5.14 20.74 -27.97
C ASN A 478 4.36 19.65 -27.22
N SER A 479 4.92 18.45 -27.12
CA SER A 479 4.29 17.28 -26.48
C SER A 479 5.28 16.62 -25.53
N PHE A 480 4.93 16.45 -24.25
CA PHE A 480 5.78 15.86 -23.22
C PHE A 480 4.98 15.40 -22.01
N ASP A 481 5.56 14.53 -21.18
CA ASP A 481 4.86 13.94 -20.04
C ASP A 481 4.89 14.82 -18.79
N ILE A 482 3.75 14.86 -18.12
CA ILE A 482 3.52 15.47 -16.81
C ILE A 482 3.05 14.41 -15.83
N THR A 483 3.36 14.60 -14.55
CA THR A 483 2.96 13.71 -13.46
C THR A 483 2.20 14.51 -12.41
N VAL A 484 1.19 13.87 -11.82
CA VAL A 484 0.47 14.34 -10.64
C VAL A 484 0.60 13.32 -9.52
N SER A 485 0.78 13.78 -8.28
CA SER A 485 0.79 12.93 -7.07
C SER A 485 -0.05 13.55 -5.95
N ASP A 486 -0.66 12.69 -5.16
CA ASP A 486 -1.43 12.99 -3.95
C ASP A 486 -0.57 13.22 -2.69
N GLY A 487 0.74 12.95 -2.75
CA GLY A 487 1.63 13.02 -1.58
C GLY A 487 1.37 11.93 -0.51
N LYS A 488 0.52 10.95 -0.82
CA LYS A 488 0.14 9.79 0.00
C LYS A 488 0.60 8.46 -0.58
N GLY A 489 1.30 8.51 -1.72
CA GLY A 489 1.95 7.36 -2.37
C GLY A 489 1.36 7.02 -3.73
N GLY A 490 0.25 7.66 -4.13
CA GLY A 490 -0.32 7.55 -5.46
C GLY A 490 0.22 8.61 -6.42
N SER A 491 0.41 8.19 -7.68
CA SER A 491 0.78 9.10 -8.76
C SER A 491 0.37 8.55 -10.12
N THR A 492 0.10 9.46 -11.06
CA THR A 492 -0.27 9.13 -12.45
C THR A 492 0.40 10.11 -13.40
N SER A 493 0.73 9.64 -14.61
CA SER A 493 1.27 10.48 -15.69
C SER A 493 0.29 10.63 -16.85
N ALA A 494 0.36 11.76 -17.55
CA ALA A 494 -0.32 12.01 -18.81
C ALA A 494 0.56 12.83 -19.76
N THR A 495 0.24 12.81 -21.05
CA THR A 495 0.92 13.65 -22.04
C THR A 495 0.28 15.05 -22.08
N LEU A 496 1.07 16.09 -21.91
CA LEU A 496 0.68 17.49 -22.10
C LEU A 496 1.02 17.97 -23.51
N GLN A 497 0.05 18.58 -24.19
CA GLN A 497 0.20 19.16 -25.51
C GLN A 497 -0.05 20.66 -25.50
N ILE A 498 0.90 21.44 -26.01
CA ILE A 498 0.80 22.89 -26.19
C ILE A 498 1.23 23.24 -27.60
N ASN A 499 0.36 23.88 -28.38
CA ASN A 499 0.74 24.41 -29.69
C ASN A 499 1.33 25.82 -29.55
N VAL A 500 2.53 26.03 -30.10
CA VAL A 500 3.18 27.35 -30.14
C VAL A 500 2.99 27.94 -31.54
N ASN A 501 2.26 29.04 -31.62
CA ASN A 501 2.08 29.79 -32.85
C ASN A 501 3.25 30.74 -33.11
N VAL A 502 3.49 31.03 -34.38
CA VAL A 502 4.34 32.14 -34.79
C VAL A 502 3.69 33.44 -34.31
N SER A 503 4.47 34.28 -33.62
CA SER A 503 3.99 35.60 -33.21
C SER A 503 4.04 36.54 -34.42
N ASN A 504 2.88 37.10 -34.76
CA ASN A 504 2.73 38.16 -35.76
C ASN A 504 2.53 39.50 -35.03
N ASP A 505 3.40 39.85 -34.09
CA ASP A 505 3.32 41.16 -33.46
C ASP A 505 3.52 42.25 -34.53
N THR A 506 2.45 42.98 -34.85
CA THR A 506 2.46 44.10 -35.79
C THR A 506 2.47 45.46 -35.08
N THR A 507 2.60 45.47 -33.76
CA THR A 507 2.47 46.69 -32.95
C THR A 507 3.84 47.33 -32.85
N PRO A 508 4.02 48.60 -33.26
CA PRO A 508 5.29 49.30 -33.06
C PRO A 508 5.61 49.50 -31.57
N PRO A 509 6.91 49.53 -31.20
CA PRO A 509 7.33 49.81 -29.84
C PRO A 509 6.88 51.21 -29.38
N VAL A 510 6.65 51.41 -28.08
CA VAL A 510 6.49 52.75 -27.50
C VAL A 510 7.88 53.29 -27.16
N VAL A 511 8.25 54.46 -27.69
CA VAL A 511 9.56 55.09 -27.46
C VAL A 511 9.40 56.50 -26.89
N THR A 512 10.21 56.83 -25.88
CA THR A 512 10.19 58.13 -25.21
C THR A 512 11.59 58.66 -24.96
N ILE A 513 11.82 59.93 -25.28
CA ILE A 513 13.03 60.67 -24.88
C ILE A 513 12.79 61.20 -23.47
N THR A 514 13.55 60.71 -22.49
CA THR A 514 13.41 61.10 -21.08
C THR A 514 14.27 62.31 -20.71
N SER A 515 15.30 62.61 -21.50
CA SER A 515 16.10 63.82 -21.41
C SER A 515 16.84 64.04 -22.73
N PRO A 516 17.00 65.29 -23.21
CA PRO A 516 16.39 66.52 -22.68
C PRO A 516 14.89 66.62 -23.00
N ALA A 517 14.18 67.51 -22.30
CA ALA A 517 12.81 67.86 -22.64
C ALA A 517 12.78 68.71 -23.93
N ASP A 518 11.65 68.68 -24.65
CA ASP A 518 11.43 69.52 -25.82
C ASP A 518 11.56 71.01 -25.46
N GLY A 519 12.26 71.78 -26.30
CA GLY A 519 12.59 73.18 -26.08
C GLY A 519 13.77 73.43 -25.12
N SER A 520 14.50 72.40 -24.68
CA SER A 520 15.64 72.61 -23.77
C SER A 520 16.77 73.41 -24.42
N VAL A 521 17.41 74.28 -23.64
CA VAL A 521 18.60 75.03 -24.06
C VAL A 521 19.86 74.23 -23.72
N LEU A 522 20.76 74.06 -24.70
CA LEU A 522 21.96 73.24 -24.56
C LEU A 522 23.05 73.95 -23.72
N PRO A 523 23.55 73.32 -22.63
CA PRO A 523 24.56 73.91 -21.77
C PRO A 523 25.89 74.11 -22.50
N LYS A 524 26.77 74.98 -21.97
CA LYS A 524 28.13 75.16 -22.52
C LYS A 524 29.01 73.91 -22.42
N SER A 525 28.67 72.98 -21.53
CA SER A 525 29.41 71.74 -21.26
C SER A 525 28.81 70.52 -21.99
N LYS A 526 28.41 69.48 -21.26
CA LYS A 526 27.82 68.25 -21.81
C LYS A 526 26.35 68.14 -21.39
N ILE A 527 25.54 67.50 -22.22
CA ILE A 527 24.17 67.08 -21.89
C ILE A 527 24.05 65.57 -22.10
N THR A 528 23.24 64.89 -21.28
CA THR A 528 22.95 63.47 -21.48
C THR A 528 21.59 63.34 -22.17
N ILE A 529 21.61 62.70 -23.33
CA ILE A 529 20.42 62.23 -24.02
C ILE A 529 20.09 60.86 -23.44
N SER A 530 18.86 60.69 -22.95
CA SER A 530 18.36 59.44 -22.39
C SER A 530 17.02 59.11 -23.02
N ALA A 531 16.82 57.84 -23.34
CA ALA A 531 15.56 57.34 -23.88
C ALA A 531 15.23 55.96 -23.33
N SER A 532 13.93 55.65 -23.31
CA SER A 532 13.38 54.35 -22.97
C SER A 532 12.43 53.87 -24.06
N ALA A 533 12.36 52.55 -24.23
CA ALA A 533 11.39 51.92 -25.12
C ALA A 533 10.80 50.67 -24.47
N SER A 534 9.54 50.39 -24.79
CA SER A 534 8.81 49.20 -24.34
C SER A 534 7.96 48.65 -25.47
N ASP A 535 7.95 47.33 -25.60
CA ASP A 535 7.12 46.62 -26.56
C ASP A 535 6.75 45.23 -26.02
N LEU A 536 5.67 44.65 -26.55
CA LEU A 536 5.17 43.35 -26.15
C LEU A 536 6.12 42.21 -26.57
N SER A 537 6.72 42.30 -27.76
CA SER A 537 7.77 41.38 -28.23
C SER A 537 9.16 41.68 -27.63
N GLY A 538 9.30 42.82 -26.94
CA GLY A 538 10.55 43.33 -26.40
C GLY A 538 11.36 44.16 -27.41
N ILE A 539 12.43 44.81 -26.96
CA ILE A 539 13.20 45.78 -27.78
C ILE A 539 14.45 45.13 -28.39
N ALA A 540 14.58 45.15 -29.72
CA ALA A 540 15.78 44.73 -30.42
C ALA A 540 16.85 45.83 -30.44
N SER A 541 16.45 47.08 -30.70
CA SER A 541 17.40 48.20 -30.74
C SER A 541 16.78 49.55 -30.39
N ILE A 542 17.59 50.46 -29.86
CA ILE A 542 17.30 51.88 -29.69
C ILE A 542 18.45 52.67 -30.32
N ALA A 543 18.16 53.53 -31.29
CA ALA A 543 19.15 54.38 -31.96
C ALA A 543 18.87 55.86 -31.71
N ILE A 544 19.87 56.57 -31.17
CA ILE A 544 19.86 58.02 -30.92
C ILE A 544 20.55 58.72 -32.09
N ALA A 545 19.85 59.67 -32.69
CA ALA A 545 20.34 60.52 -33.77
C ALA A 545 20.26 62.01 -33.41
N ILE A 546 21.19 62.80 -33.94
CA ILE A 546 21.21 64.26 -33.81
C ILE A 546 21.26 64.83 -35.22
N ASP A 547 20.32 65.71 -35.56
CA ASP A 547 20.17 66.33 -36.88
C ASP A 547 20.20 65.32 -38.04
N GLY A 548 19.56 64.16 -37.82
CA GLY A 548 19.47 63.06 -38.79
C GLY A 548 20.63 62.07 -38.77
N GLY A 549 21.76 62.37 -38.12
CA GLY A 549 22.89 61.44 -38.00
C GLY A 549 22.78 60.53 -36.77
N VAL A 550 22.73 59.21 -36.96
CA VAL A 550 22.74 58.24 -35.84
C VAL A 550 24.10 58.28 -35.15
N ILE A 551 24.11 58.58 -33.85
CA ILE A 551 25.33 58.72 -33.04
C ILE A 551 25.56 57.51 -32.13
N LYS A 552 24.48 56.82 -31.72
CA LYS A 552 24.59 55.64 -30.87
C LYS A 552 23.43 54.68 -31.08
N THR A 553 23.74 53.39 -31.12
CA THR A 553 22.76 52.29 -31.09
C THR A 553 23.00 51.43 -29.86
N CYS A 554 21.96 51.18 -29.09
CA CYS A 554 21.94 50.21 -27.99
C CYS A 554 21.11 49.00 -28.41
N LEU A 555 21.63 47.79 -28.24
CA LEU A 555 20.97 46.54 -28.65
C LEU A 555 20.43 45.79 -27.43
N ASN A 556 19.25 45.17 -27.57
CA ASN A 556 18.63 44.30 -26.56
C ASN A 556 18.49 44.92 -25.16
N VAL A 557 18.22 46.22 -25.08
CA VAL A 557 18.02 46.96 -23.82
C VAL A 557 16.79 47.86 -23.91
N ALA A 558 16.10 48.05 -22.78
CA ALA A 558 14.90 48.90 -22.69
C ALA A 558 15.24 50.40 -22.52
N SER A 559 16.51 50.75 -22.33
CA SER A 559 16.97 52.14 -22.21
C SER A 559 18.32 52.36 -22.89
N CYS A 560 18.51 53.56 -23.42
CA CYS A 560 19.74 53.96 -24.10
C CYS A 560 20.10 55.40 -23.74
N SER A 561 21.40 55.67 -23.56
CA SER A 561 21.88 57.01 -23.26
C SER A 561 23.18 57.37 -23.97
N TYR A 562 23.33 58.65 -24.26
CA TYR A 562 24.50 59.23 -24.92
C TYR A 562 24.86 60.59 -24.31
N SER A 563 26.15 60.79 -23.98
CA SER A 563 26.66 62.07 -23.47
C SER A 563 27.14 62.93 -24.63
N TRP A 564 26.39 63.99 -24.94
CA TRP A 564 26.64 64.90 -26.04
C TRP A 564 27.41 66.15 -25.58
N SER A 565 28.53 66.44 -26.25
CA SER A 565 29.36 67.61 -25.96
C SER A 565 28.81 68.87 -26.65
N ALA A 566 27.91 69.57 -25.98
CA ALA A 566 27.22 70.74 -26.49
C ALA A 566 28.12 71.97 -26.72
N GLY A 567 29.33 72.02 -26.17
CA GLY A 567 30.24 73.17 -26.28
C GLY A 567 30.80 73.48 -27.68
N LYS A 568 30.66 72.59 -28.65
CA LYS A 568 31.13 72.77 -30.04
C LYS A 568 29.98 72.74 -31.07
N VAL A 569 28.74 72.77 -30.60
CA VAL A 569 27.54 72.74 -31.44
C VAL A 569 27.31 74.14 -32.01
N VAL A 570 26.98 74.23 -33.29
CA VAL A 570 26.68 75.49 -33.98
C VAL A 570 25.45 76.14 -33.32
N SER A 571 25.40 77.46 -33.19
CA SER A 571 24.20 78.14 -32.68
C SER A 571 23.01 77.90 -33.61
N GLY A 572 21.86 77.55 -33.02
CA GLY A 572 20.66 77.21 -33.78
C GLY A 572 19.78 76.16 -33.10
N SER A 573 18.77 75.70 -33.84
CA SER A 573 17.86 74.64 -33.43
C SER A 573 18.42 73.28 -33.89
N HIS A 574 18.43 72.30 -32.99
CA HIS A 574 18.86 70.93 -33.24
C HIS A 574 17.74 69.95 -32.91
N ILE A 575 17.61 68.90 -33.70
CA ILE A 575 16.61 67.85 -33.48
C ILE A 575 17.30 66.60 -32.99
N ILE A 576 16.89 66.12 -31.81
CA ILE A 576 17.26 64.81 -31.30
C ILE A 576 16.15 63.85 -31.67
N THR A 577 16.50 62.79 -32.38
CA THR A 577 15.56 61.74 -32.78
C THR A 577 15.98 60.43 -32.14
N VAL A 578 15.04 59.70 -31.56
CA VAL A 578 15.26 58.34 -31.06
C VAL A 578 14.32 57.40 -31.78
N SER A 579 14.89 56.39 -32.43
CA SER A 579 14.14 55.29 -33.04
C SER A 579 14.31 54.03 -32.19
N ALA A 580 13.25 53.24 -32.07
CA ALA A 580 13.29 51.93 -31.45
C ALA A 580 12.74 50.89 -32.43
N ALA A 581 13.36 49.71 -32.47
CA ALA A 581 12.85 48.53 -33.18
C ALA A 581 12.55 47.43 -32.17
N ASP A 582 11.42 46.77 -32.32
CA ASP A 582 11.03 45.62 -31.51
C ASP A 582 11.71 44.32 -31.97
N LYS A 583 11.40 43.21 -31.29
CA LYS A 583 11.90 41.86 -31.64
C LYS A 583 10.90 41.05 -32.45
N ALA A 584 9.81 41.64 -32.92
CA ALA A 584 8.85 40.95 -33.76
C ALA A 584 9.53 40.50 -35.07
N PRO A 585 9.09 39.40 -35.69
CA PRO A 585 9.61 38.99 -37.00
C PRO A 585 9.44 40.08 -38.08
N THR A 586 8.45 40.96 -37.93
CA THR A 586 8.21 42.12 -38.80
C THR A 586 9.09 43.33 -38.47
N ALA A 587 9.82 43.30 -37.34
CA ALA A 587 10.70 44.35 -36.84
C ALA A 587 10.03 45.73 -36.85
N ASN A 588 8.93 45.88 -36.12
CA ASN A 588 8.18 47.14 -36.15
C ASN A 588 9.02 48.24 -35.49
N THR A 589 8.87 49.47 -35.97
CA THR A 589 9.69 50.61 -35.53
C THR A 589 8.85 51.80 -35.11
N ALA A 590 9.32 52.54 -34.11
CA ALA A 590 8.74 53.80 -33.69
C ALA A 590 9.81 54.86 -33.47
N ILE A 591 9.40 56.13 -33.53
CA ILE A 591 10.29 57.28 -33.45
C ILE A 591 9.72 58.32 -32.48
N ALA A 592 10.58 58.89 -31.64
CA ALA A 592 10.32 60.10 -30.87
C ALA A 592 11.34 61.18 -31.23
N SER A 593 10.96 62.45 -31.14
CA SER A 593 11.86 63.57 -31.40
C SER A 593 11.63 64.71 -30.41
N VAL A 594 12.70 65.40 -30.05
CA VAL A 594 12.67 66.67 -29.30
C VAL A 594 13.58 67.68 -29.97
N THR A 595 13.19 68.95 -29.89
CA THR A 595 13.96 70.09 -30.40
C THR A 595 14.69 70.76 -29.25
N VAL A 596 15.96 71.11 -29.45
CA VAL A 596 16.78 71.83 -28.48
C VAL A 596 17.49 73.00 -29.15
N THR A 597 17.78 74.06 -28.40
CA THR A 597 18.42 75.27 -28.95
C THR A 597 19.79 75.48 -28.33
N LYS A 598 20.77 75.87 -29.15
CA LYS A 598 22.16 76.12 -28.74
C LYS A 598 22.53 77.59 -28.58
#